data_AF-A0A7L8GDB7-F1
#
_entry.id   AF-A0A7L8GDB7-F1
#
_cell.length_a   1.000
_cell.length_b   1.000
_cell.length_c   1.000
_cell.angle_alpha   90.00
_cell.angle_beta   90.00
_cell.angle_gamma   90.00
#
_symmetry.space_group_name_H-M   'P 1'
#
loop_
_entity.id
_entity.type
_entity.pdbx_description
1 polymer ?
#
loop_
_entity_poly.entity_id
_entity_poly.type
_entity_poly.pdbx_seq_one_letter_code
_entity_poly.pdbx_strand_id
1 'polypeptide(L)'
;LIITISLGGIFTLLQGMEYWMATFSISDSVFGAIFFSTTGMHGMHVIIGTLFMIICTIRLYNNHFTNKHHTGMELMIWYWHFVDVVWLFLYLSF
;
A
#
# COMPACT_ATOMS: atom_id res chain seq x y z
N LEU A 1 8.74 -9.47 6.92
CA LEU A 1 9.21 -8.62 5.81
C LEU A 1 9.02 -9.26 4.44
N ILE A 2 9.63 -10.40 4.12
CA ILE A 2 9.44 -11.01 2.79
C ILE A 2 7.96 -11.40 2.54
N ILE A 3 7.32 -12.04 3.53
CA ILE A 3 5.89 -12.38 3.45
C ILE A 3 5.03 -11.10 3.32
N THR A 4 5.31 -10.07 4.10
CA THR A 4 4.53 -8.81 4.07
C THR A 4 4.68 -8.07 2.75
N ILE A 5 5.88 -8.08 2.14
CA ILE A 5 6.11 -7.55 0.78
C ILE A 5 5.32 -8.36 -0.24
N SER A 6 5.33 -9.70 -0.15
CA SER A 6 4.56 -10.54 -1.08
C SER A 6 3.05 -10.27 -0.98
N LEU A 7 2.52 -10.11 0.24
CA LEU A 7 1.10 -9.75 0.46
C LEU A 7 0.78 -8.36 -0.10
N GLY A 8 1.66 -7.38 0.09
CA GLY A 8 1.50 -6.06 -0.52
C GLY A 8 1.49 -6.09 -2.05
N GLY A 9 2.32 -6.94 -2.67
CA GLY A 9 2.30 -7.16 -4.12
C GLY A 9 1.03 -7.87 -4.60
N ILE A 10 0.52 -8.84 -3.84
CA ILE A 10 -0.77 -9.50 -4.14
C ILE A 10 -1.91 -8.48 -4.06
N PHE A 11 -1.91 -7.62 -3.03
CA PHE A 11 -2.92 -6.57 -2.88
C PHE A 11 -2.96 -5.63 -4.08
N THR A 12 -1.82 -5.13 -4.55
CA THR A 12 -1.77 -4.22 -5.71
C THR A 12 -2.21 -4.90 -7.01
N LEU A 13 -1.90 -6.19 -7.19
CA LEU A 13 -2.39 -6.98 -8.31
C LEU A 13 -3.92 -7.15 -8.27
N LEU A 14 -4.48 -7.47 -7.10
CA LEU A 14 -5.93 -7.59 -6.92
C LEU A 14 -6.64 -6.26 -7.18
N GLN A 15 -6.08 -5.13 -6.72
CA GLN A 15 -6.61 -3.80 -7.00
C GLN A 15 -6.59 -3.50 -8.51
N GLY A 16 -5.51 -3.88 -9.21
CA GLY A 16 -5.42 -3.75 -10.66
C GLY A 16 -6.45 -4.61 -11.40
N MET A 17 -6.70 -5.83 -10.91
CA MET A 17 -7.74 -6.70 -11.45
C MET A 17 -9.15 -6.12 -11.24
N GLU A 18 -9.42 -5.56 -10.07
CA GLU A 18 -10.69 -4.87 -9.77
C GLU A 18 -10.92 -3.73 -10.77
N TYR A 19 -9.91 -2.90 -11.04
CA TYR A 19 -10.02 -1.81 -12.00
C TYR A 19 -10.25 -2.28 -13.44
N TRP A 20 -9.67 -3.43 -13.82
CA TRP A 20 -9.88 -3.98 -15.16
C TRP A 20 -11.28 -4.60 -15.31
N MET A 21 -11.79 -5.24 -14.26
CA MET A 21 -13.11 -5.89 -14.28
C MET A 21 -14.27 -4.93 -13.98
N ALA A 22 -14.00 -3.69 -13.56
CA ALA A 22 -15.01 -2.70 -13.24
C ALA A 22 -15.92 -2.40 -14.45
N THR A 23 -17.23 -2.37 -14.21
CA THR A 23 -18.24 -2.07 -15.25
C THR A 23 -18.47 -0.57 -15.46
N PHE A 24 -17.70 0.28 -14.77
CA PHE A 24 -17.78 1.74 -14.84
C PHE A 24 -16.38 2.35 -14.92
N SER A 25 -16.30 3.53 -15.53
CA SER A 25 -15.08 4.30 -15.71
C SER A 25 -15.01 5.51 -14.79
N ILE A 26 -13.83 6.13 -14.69
CA ILE A 26 -13.61 7.39 -13.97
C ILE A 26 -14.48 8.54 -14.50
N SER A 27 -14.88 8.51 -15.78
CA SER A 27 -15.67 9.56 -16.42
C SER A 27 -17.18 9.34 -16.41
N ASP A 28 -17.66 8.19 -15.92
CA ASP A 28 -19.07 7.82 -16.05
C ASP A 28 -19.99 8.61 -15.11
N SER A 29 -19.55 8.86 -13.87
CA SER A 29 -20.34 9.56 -12.86
C SER A 29 -19.48 10.12 -11.73
N VAL A 30 -20.10 10.95 -10.87
CA VAL A 30 -19.45 11.45 -9.64
C VAL A 30 -18.98 10.29 -8.74
N PHE A 31 -19.74 9.19 -8.69
CA PHE A 31 -19.32 7.99 -7.95
C PHE A 31 -18.03 7.41 -8.53
N GLY A 32 -17.98 7.18 -9.85
CA GLY A 32 -16.78 6.66 -10.52
C GLY A 32 -15.55 7.56 -10.31
N ALA A 33 -15.74 8.88 -10.42
CA ALA A 33 -14.67 9.85 -10.19
C ALA A 33 -14.11 9.79 -8.76
N ILE A 34 -14.98 9.72 -7.74
CA ILE A 34 -14.56 9.64 -6.33
C ILE A 34 -13.95 8.28 -6.02
N PHE A 35 -14.54 7.19 -6.50
CA PHE A 35 -14.05 5.83 -6.29
C PHE A 35 -12.62 5.67 -6.82
N PHE A 36 -12.38 5.95 -8.11
CA PHE A 36 -11.05 5.75 -8.71
C PHE A 36 -10.01 6.75 -8.19
N SER A 37 -10.40 8.00 -7.86
CA SER A 37 -9.44 8.97 -7.32
C SER A 37 -8.99 8.63 -5.90
N THR A 38 -9.91 8.19 -5.02
CA THR A 38 -9.59 7.87 -3.62
C THR A 38 -8.89 6.51 -3.50
N THR A 39 -9.41 5.47 -4.15
CA THR A 39 -8.76 4.15 -4.16
C THR A 39 -7.42 4.19 -4.90
N GLY A 40 -7.31 4.99 -5.97
CA GLY A 40 -6.05 5.15 -6.73
C GLY A 40 -4.96 5.87 -5.94
N MET A 41 -5.33 6.94 -5.22
CA MET A 41 -4.42 7.63 -4.30
C MET A 41 -3.92 6.68 -3.21
N HIS A 42 -4.82 5.90 -2.62
CA HIS A 42 -4.46 4.89 -1.62
C HIS A 42 -3.53 3.81 -2.21
N GLY A 43 -3.84 3.29 -3.40
CA GLY A 43 -2.99 2.33 -4.11
C GLY A 43 -1.57 2.86 -4.36
N MET A 44 -1.42 4.14 -4.68
CA MET A 44 -0.10 4.78 -4.77
C MET A 44 0.66 4.74 -3.44
N HIS A 45 -0.01 5.00 -2.31
CA HIS A 45 0.62 4.90 -0.98
C HIS A 45 1.01 3.46 -0.63
N VAL A 46 0.20 2.47 -1.00
CA VAL A 46 0.56 1.05 -0.84
C VAL A 46 1.83 0.72 -1.64
N ILE A 47 1.95 1.19 -2.88
CA ILE A 47 3.17 1.00 -3.68
C ILE A 47 4.39 1.66 -3.02
N ILE A 48 4.27 2.90 -2.53
CA ILE A 48 5.35 3.58 -1.82
C ILE A 48 5.73 2.81 -0.54
N GLY A 49 4.74 2.30 0.21
CA GLY A 49 4.95 1.51 1.42
C GLY A 49 5.66 0.18 1.14
N THR A 50 5.28 -0.52 0.07
CA THR A 50 5.96 -1.77 -0.33
C THR A 50 7.40 -1.53 -0.76
N LEU A 51 7.67 -0.45 -1.53
CA LEU A 51 9.04 -0.04 -1.87
C LEU A 51 9.86 0.32 -0.62
N PHE A 52 9.26 1.04 0.33
CA PHE A 52 9.93 1.37 1.58
C PHE A 52 10.28 0.11 2.39
N MET A 53 9.37 -0.87 2.45
CA MET A 53 9.64 -2.18 3.03
C MET A 53 10.76 -2.95 2.31
N ILE A 54 10.79 -2.93 0.98
CA ILE A 54 11.86 -3.56 0.18
C ILE A 54 13.21 -2.95 0.54
N ILE A 55 13.32 -1.62 0.58
CA ILE A 55 14.56 -0.91 0.95
C ILE A 55 14.99 -1.27 2.38
N CYS A 56 14.06 -1.26 3.35
CA CYS A 56 14.35 -1.65 4.73
C CYS A 56 14.78 -3.13 4.82
N THR A 57 14.23 -4.01 3.99
CA THR A 57 14.63 -5.43 3.95
C THR A 57 16.04 -5.59 3.40
N ILE A 58 16.40 -4.88 2.33
CA ILE A 58 17.77 -4.88 1.79
C ILE A 58 18.77 -4.35 2.82
N ARG A 59 18.43 -3.24 3.50
CA ARG A 59 19.27 -2.67 4.57
C ARG A 59 19.41 -3.61 5.77
N LEU A 60 18.37 -4.39 6.08
CA LEU A 60 18.43 -5.41 7.13
C LEU A 60 19.35 -6.56 6.74
N TYR A 61 19.28 -7.05 5.50
CA TYR A 61 20.17 -8.10 5.00
C TYR A 61 21.64 -7.67 5.00
N ASN A 62 21.91 -6.39 4.73
CA ASN A 62 23.25 -5.81 4.79
C ASN A 62 23.70 -5.45 6.23
N ASN A 63 22.95 -5.86 7.27
CA ASN A 63 23.25 -5.61 8.68
C ASN A 63 23.41 -4.13 9.05
N HIS A 64 22.68 -3.22 8.38
CA HIS A 64 22.74 -1.78 8.67
C HIS A 64 21.95 -1.36 9.92
N PHE A 65 21.14 -2.25 10.48
CA PHE A 65 20.31 -1.97 11.66
C PHE A 65 20.84 -2.66 12.90
N THR A 66 20.73 -1.99 14.04
CA THR A 66 21.03 -2.57 15.35
C THR A 66 19.80 -2.48 16.25
N ASN A 67 19.74 -3.30 17.30
CA ASN A 67 18.64 -3.29 18.26
C ASN A 67 18.43 -1.93 18.96
N LYS A 68 19.41 -1.01 18.93
CA LYS A 68 19.28 0.36 19.47
C LYS A 68 19.07 1.43 18.39
N HIS A 69 19.47 1.16 17.15
CA HIS A 69 19.38 2.10 16.03
C HIS A 69 18.69 1.43 14.83
N HIS A 70 17.36 1.49 14.81
CA HIS A 70 16.51 0.94 13.75
C HIS A 70 15.33 1.87 13.39
N THR A 71 15.51 3.18 13.54
CA THR A 71 14.47 4.20 13.29
C THR A 71 13.86 4.10 11.88
N GLY A 72 14.66 3.80 10.85
CA GLY A 72 14.15 3.60 9.49
C GLY A 72 13.19 2.41 9.37
N MET A 73 13.39 1.35 10.16
CA MET A 73 12.47 0.21 10.22
C MET A 73 11.20 0.57 10.99
N GLU A 74 11.31 1.30 12.11
CA GLU A 74 10.15 1.76 12.88
C GLU A 74 9.23 2.65 12.04
N LEU A 75 9.79 3.63 11.33
CA LEU A 75 9.03 4.52 10.44
C LEU A 75 8.33 3.75 9.32
N MET A 76 8.96 2.70 8.78
CA MET A 76 8.36 1.83 7.78
C MET A 76 7.16 1.05 8.35
N ILE A 77 7.26 0.54 9.58
CA ILE A 77 6.16 -0.16 10.24
C ILE A 77 4.99 0.79 10.49
N TRP A 78 5.26 2.00 11.01
CA TRP A 78 4.24 3.03 11.21
C TRP A 78 3.56 3.43 9.90
N TYR A 79 4.34 3.63 8.84
CA TYR A 79 3.79 3.96 7.52
C TYR A 79 2.87 2.84 7.01
N TRP A 80 3.26 1.58 7.17
CA TRP A 80 2.43 0.45 6.73
C TRP A 80 1.11 0.35 7.49
N HIS A 81 1.13 0.50 8.83
CA HIS A 81 -0.09 0.53 9.63
C HIS A 81 -0.99 1.74 9.30
N PHE A 82 -0.41 2.90 9.01
CA PHE A 82 -1.18 4.05 8.55
C PHE A 82 -1.95 3.73 7.26
N VAL A 83 -1.27 3.15 6.27
CA VAL A 83 -1.89 2.76 5.00
C VAL A 83 -3.01 1.74 5.23
N ASP A 84 -2.79 0.73 6.07
CA ASP A 84 -3.80 -0.30 6.40
C ASP A 84 -5.07 0.28 7.04
N VAL A 85 -4.91 1.21 7.99
CA VAL A 85 -6.05 1.88 8.63
C VAL A 85 -6.85 2.71 7.61
N VAL A 86 -6.18 3.44 6.71
CA VAL A 86 -6.86 4.20 5.64
C VAL A 86 -7.65 3.26 4.72
N TRP A 87 -7.12 2.09 4.41
CA TRP A 87 -7.81 1.10 3.59
C TRP A 87 -9.11 0.62 4.23
N LEU A 88 -9.11 0.32 5.53
CA LEU A 88 -10.32 -0.11 6.24
C LEU A 88 -11.45 0.92 6.12
N PHE A 89 -11.12 2.21 6.23
CA PHE A 89 -12.11 3.27 6.05
C PHE A 89 -12.62 3.37 4.60
N LEU A 90 -11.73 3.26 3.61
CA LEU A 90 -12.12 3.28 2.20
C LEU A 90 -13.05 2.10 1.86
N TYR A 91 -12.66 0.88 2.26
CA TYR A 91 -13.43 -0.34 2.01
C TYR A 91 -14.80 -0.32 2.68
N LEU A 92 -14.95 0.31 3.84
CA LEU A 92 -16.26 0.47 4.50
C LEU A 92 -17.14 1.53 3.84
N SER A 93 -16.54 2.50 3.12
CA SER A 93 -17.25 3.63 2.54
C SER A 93 -17.78 3.38 1.13
N PHE A 94 -17.22 2.41 0.41
CA PHE A 94 -17.60 2.02 -0.95
C PHE A 94 -18.24 0.64 -0.97
#